data_AF-A0A1V5L8Q0-F1
#
_entry.id   AF-A0A1V5L8Q0-F1
#
_cell.length_a   1.000
_cell.length_b   1.000
_cell.length_c   1.000
_cell.angle_alpha   90.00
_cell.angle_beta   90.00
_cell.angle_gamma   90.00
#
_symmetry.space_group_name_H-M   'P 1'
#
loop_
_entity.id
_entity.type
_entity.pdbx_description
1 polymer ?
#
loop_
_entity_poly.entity_id
_entity_poly.type
_entity_poly.pdbx_seq_one_letter_code
_entity_poly.pdbx_strand_id
1 'polypeptide(L)'
;MDIIINDLYYSCEEDDGKLSVKIAPEFKVIKRMAYKQGESFSYFVAVADKNGGIVSKQTFKITVDKIDEIGFSIIKDNKDVSVDLGSNNKDDYVIYIGLQLNEKQLKNNRSDKLWLN
;
A
#
# COMPACT_ATOMS: atom_id res chain seq x y z
N MET A 1 -11.92 -10.23 4.39
CA MET A 1 -10.61 -10.20 5.08
C MET A 1 -10.36 -8.85 5.73
N ASP A 2 -9.38 -8.81 6.62
CA ASP A 2 -8.79 -7.62 7.23
C ASP A 2 -7.32 -7.50 6.74
N ILE A 3 -6.83 -6.27 6.49
CA ILE A 3 -5.57 -6.03 5.76
C ILE A 3 -4.76 -4.95 6.47
N ILE A 4 -3.56 -5.31 6.90
CA ILE A 4 -2.67 -4.38 7.61
C ILE A 4 -1.37 -4.29 6.82
N ILE A 5 -0.82 -3.08 6.69
CA ILE A 5 0.60 -2.92 6.30
C ILE A 5 1.41 -3.28 7.54
N ASN A 6 2.03 -4.46 7.52
CA ASN A 6 2.74 -5.04 8.64
C ASN A 6 4.17 -4.49 8.76
N ASP A 7 4.82 -4.31 7.63
CA ASP A 7 6.16 -3.72 7.53
C ASP A 7 6.31 -3.02 6.17
N LEU A 8 7.31 -2.14 6.06
CA LEU A 8 7.64 -1.43 4.85
C LEU A 8 9.13 -1.14 4.79
N TYR A 9 9.81 -1.79 3.85
CA TYR A 9 11.13 -1.32 3.41
C TYR A 9 10.98 -0.40 2.20
N TYR A 10 11.76 0.67 2.17
CA TYR A 10 11.77 1.60 1.05
C TYR A 10 13.16 2.20 0.84
N SER A 11 13.44 2.59 -0.40
CA SER A 11 14.59 3.42 -0.76
C SER A 11 14.18 4.35 -1.89
N CYS A 12 14.70 5.58 -1.88
CA CYS A 12 14.46 6.56 -2.93
C CYS A 12 15.80 7.04 -3.50
N GLU A 13 15.82 7.23 -4.81
CA GLU A 13 16.94 7.81 -5.54
C GLU A 13 16.38 8.83 -6.54
N GLU A 14 16.93 10.03 -6.52
CA GLU A 14 16.59 11.07 -7.50
C GLU A 14 17.75 11.21 -8.48
N ASP A 15 17.43 11.15 -9.77
CA ASP A 15 18.38 11.34 -10.86
C ASP A 15 17.71 12.16 -11.97
N ASP A 16 18.33 13.27 -12.38
CA ASP A 16 17.88 14.16 -13.46
C ASP A 16 16.36 14.49 -13.46
N GLY A 17 15.82 14.88 -12.30
CA GLY A 17 14.39 15.23 -12.16
C GLY A 17 13.45 14.02 -12.20
N LYS A 18 13.98 12.81 -12.07
CA LYS A 18 13.21 11.56 -11.97
C LYS A 18 13.43 10.93 -10.60
N LEU A 19 12.35 10.70 -9.87
CA LEU A 19 12.37 9.98 -8.60
C LEU A 19 12.11 8.49 -8.84
N SER A 20 13.06 7.66 -8.42
CA SER A 20 12.93 6.21 -8.39
C SER A 20 12.71 5.77 -6.95
N VAL A 21 11.53 5.23 -6.66
CA VAL A 21 11.14 4.73 -5.34
C VAL A 21 11.05 3.20 -5.41
N LYS A 22 11.93 2.52 -4.69
CA LYS A 22 11.80 1.08 -4.46
C LYS A 22 11.06 0.86 -3.17
N ILE A 23 10.03 0.04 -3.20
CA ILE A 23 9.23 -0.30 -2.04
C ILE A 23 9.09 -1.81 -1.92
N ALA A 24 9.06 -2.27 -0.69
CA ALA A 24 8.78 -3.65 -0.33
C ALA A 24 7.83 -3.66 0.88
N PRO A 25 6.55 -3.28 0.69
CA PRO A 25 5.53 -3.48 1.69
C PRO A 25 5.33 -4.96 2.01
N GLU A 26 5.16 -5.24 3.29
CA GLU A 26 4.65 -6.49 3.82
C GLU A 26 3.22 -6.28 4.29
N PHE A 27 2.29 -7.09 3.81
CA PHE A 27 0.89 -7.07 4.21
C PHE A 27 0.56 -8.29 5.06
N LYS A 28 -0.08 -8.06 6.21
CA LYS A 28 -0.74 -9.11 6.98
C LYS A 28 -2.21 -9.14 6.60
N VAL A 29 -2.64 -10.25 6.00
CA VAL A 29 -4.04 -10.49 5.64
C VAL A 29 -4.64 -11.48 6.61
N ILE A 30 -5.68 -11.06 7.33
CA ILE A 30 -6.34 -11.88 8.34
C ILE A 30 -7.68 -12.39 7.78
N LYS A 31 -7.85 -13.72 7.84
CA LYS A 31 -9.09 -14.41 7.44
C LYS A 31 -10.23 -14.01 8.37
N ARG A 32 -11.38 -13.72 7.78
CA ARG A 32 -12.66 -13.54 8.49
C ARG A 32 -13.63 -14.61 8.02
N MET A 33 -14.72 -14.83 8.76
CA MET A 33 -15.73 -15.84 8.40
C MET A 33 -16.26 -15.69 6.97
N ALA A 34 -16.34 -14.46 6.44
CA ALA A 34 -16.81 -14.18 5.09
C ALA A 34 -15.68 -14.11 4.01
N TYR A 35 -14.46 -14.55 4.32
CA TYR A 35 -13.36 -14.59 3.36
C TYR A 35 -13.61 -15.67 2.29
N LYS A 36 -13.34 -15.31 1.04
CA LYS A 36 -13.31 -16.24 -0.09
C LYS A 36 -11.89 -16.27 -0.67
N GLN A 37 -11.42 -17.45 -1.02
CA GLN A 37 -10.14 -17.61 -1.70
C GLN A 37 -10.13 -16.80 -3.01
N GLY A 38 -9.03 -16.12 -3.31
CA GLY A 38 -8.91 -15.24 -4.46
C GLY A 38 -9.53 -13.85 -4.26
N GLU A 39 -9.97 -13.48 -3.05
CA GLU A 39 -10.23 -12.07 -2.74
C GLU A 39 -8.96 -11.24 -2.98
N SER A 40 -9.12 -10.01 -3.47
CA SER A 40 -8.01 -9.10 -3.78
C SER A 40 -8.21 -7.76 -3.08
N PHE A 41 -7.12 -7.08 -2.79
CA PHE A 41 -7.11 -5.70 -2.31
C PHE A 41 -6.11 -4.89 -3.14
N SER A 42 -6.19 -3.57 -3.03
CA SER A 42 -5.23 -2.68 -3.66
C SER A 42 -4.52 -1.82 -2.62
N TYR A 43 -3.29 -1.44 -2.93
CA TYR A 43 -2.57 -0.37 -2.26
C TYR A 43 -2.11 0.64 -3.29
N PHE A 44 -1.75 1.84 -2.85
CA PHE A 44 -1.24 2.89 -3.72
C PHE A 44 0.09 3.41 -3.21
N VAL A 45 0.84 3.98 -4.14
CA VAL A 45 2.03 4.79 -3.91
C VAL A 45 1.75 6.13 -4.56
N ALA A 46 1.78 7.20 -3.77
CA ALA A 46 1.58 8.55 -4.27
C ALA A 46 2.78 9.41 -3.88
N VAL A 47 3.14 10.33 -4.77
CA VAL A 47 4.15 11.36 -4.52
C VAL A 47 3.41 12.69 -4.48
N ALA A 48 3.66 13.45 -3.42
CA ALA A 48 3.12 14.78 -3.23
C ALA A 48 4.24 15.81 -3.17
N ASP A 49 3.98 16.99 -3.74
CA ASP A 49 4.82 18.16 -3.55
C ASP A 49 4.72 18.70 -2.11
N LYS A 50 5.58 19.66 -1.76
CA LYS A 50 5.60 20.31 -0.43
C LYS A 50 4.29 21.01 -0.05
N ASN A 51 3.44 21.34 -1.02
CA ASN A 51 2.13 21.96 -0.79
C ASN A 51 1.03 20.91 -0.58
N GLY A 52 1.37 19.62 -0.65
CA GLY A 52 0.42 18.51 -0.53
C GLY A 52 -0.30 18.16 -1.84
N GLY A 53 0.10 18.75 -2.96
CA GLY A 53 -0.42 18.39 -4.28
C GLY A 53 0.10 17.03 -4.73
N ILE A 54 -0.80 16.08 -5.03
CA ILE A 54 -0.40 14.77 -5.57
C ILE A 54 0.08 14.94 -7.01
N VAL A 55 1.39 14.80 -7.24
CA VAL A 55 2.02 14.90 -8.56
C VAL A 55 2.04 13.56 -9.30
N SER A 56 1.99 12.45 -8.57
CA SER A 56 1.89 11.11 -9.16
C SER A 56 1.21 10.13 -8.21
N LYS A 57 0.45 9.19 -8.76
CA LYS A 57 -0.17 8.11 -8.00
C LYS A 57 -0.23 6.84 -8.84
N GLN A 58 0.29 5.75 -8.29
CA GLN A 58 0.19 4.40 -8.86
C GLN A 58 -0.59 3.51 -7.90
N THR A 59 -1.37 2.58 -8.45
CA THR A 59 -2.18 1.63 -7.67
C THR A 59 -1.83 0.21 -8.09
N PHE A 60 -1.60 -0.64 -7.10
CA PHE A 60 -1.20 -2.03 -7.30
C PHE A 60 -2.27 -2.94 -6.70
N LYS A 61 -2.63 -4.00 -7.43
CA LYS A 61 -3.59 -5.01 -7.00
C LYS A 61 -2.87 -6.25 -6.50
N ILE A 62 -3.25 -6.71 -5.31
CA ILE A 62 -2.79 -7.96 -4.70
C ILE A 62 -3.94 -8.96 -4.68
N THR A 63 -3.72 -10.14 -5.24
CA THR A 63 -4.64 -11.28 -5.11
C THR A 63 -4.16 -12.16 -3.97
N VAL A 64 -5.08 -12.54 -3.07
CA VAL A 64 -4.78 -13.43 -1.95
C VAL A 64 -5.12 -14.86 -2.36
N ASP A 65 -4.11 -15.59 -2.80
CA ASP A 65 -4.30 -16.95 -3.34
C ASP A 65 -4.64 -17.98 -2.26
N LYS A 66 -4.05 -17.84 -1.07
CA LYS A 66 -4.29 -18.72 0.07
C LYS A 66 -4.15 -17.93 1.37
N ILE A 67 -4.94 -18.32 2.37
CA ILE A 67 -4.68 -17.98 3.77
C ILE A 67 -4.41 -19.28 4.51
N ASP A 68 -3.35 -19.30 5.31
CA ASP A 68 -2.95 -20.49 6.07
C ASP A 68 -3.99 -20.89 7.12
N GLU A 69 -3.87 -22.11 7.63
CA GLU A 69 -4.80 -22.69 8.62
C GLU A 69 -4.84 -21.88 9.93
N ILE A 70 -3.72 -21.22 10.26
CA ILE A 70 -3.59 -20.30 11.40
C ILE A 70 -4.36 -18.98 11.24
N GLY A 71 -5.03 -18.78 10.10
CA GLY A 71 -5.99 -17.69 9.90
C GLY A 71 -5.41 -16.37 9.39
N PHE A 72 -4.12 -16.31 9.04
CA PHE A 72 -3.54 -15.17 8.35
C PHE A 72 -2.50 -15.60 7.33
N SER A 73 -2.17 -14.70 6.40
CA SER A 73 -0.99 -14.83 5.53
C SER A 73 -0.22 -13.52 5.48
N ILE A 74 1.08 -13.66 5.25
CA ILE A 74 2.00 -12.56 5.02
C ILE A 74 2.29 -12.50 3.53
N ILE A 75 2.06 -11.33 2.93
CA ILE A 75 2.29 -11.09 1.51
C ILE A 75 3.33 -10.00 1.37
N LYS A 76 4.42 -10.28 0.66
CA LYS A 76 5.44 -9.30 0.31
C LYS A 76 5.27 -8.91 -1.14
N ASP A 77 5.29 -7.62 -1.43
CA ASP A 77 5.22 -7.14 -2.81
C ASP A 77 6.28 -6.08 -3.07
N ASN A 78 7.31 -6.44 -3.85
CA ASN A 78 8.35 -5.50 -4.22
C ASN A 78 7.95 -4.76 -5.49
N LYS A 79 8.08 -3.44 -5.48
CA LYS A 79 7.81 -2.58 -6.63
C LYS A 79 8.87 -1.50 -6.77
N ASP A 80 9.26 -1.28 -8.01
CA ASP A 80 9.98 -0.09 -8.40
C ASP A 80 8.98 0.87 -9.05
N VAL A 81 8.82 2.03 -8.44
CA VAL A 81 7.93 3.09 -8.86
C VAL A 81 8.79 4.23 -9.35
N SER A 82 8.64 4.60 -10.61
CA SER A 82 9.31 5.77 -11.15
C SER A 82 8.32 6.90 -11.37
N VAL A 83 8.70 8.10 -10.93
CA VAL A 83 7.93 9.32 -11.05
C VAL A 83 8.80 10.37 -11.73
N ASP A 84 8.29 10.91 -12.83
CA ASP A 84 8.87 12.09 -13.47
C ASP A 84 8.47 13.32 -12.66
N LEU A 85 9.45 13.97 -12.04
CA LEU A 85 9.26 15.22 -11.31
C LEU A 85 9.51 16.43 -12.22
N GLY A 86 10.05 16.25 -13.42
CA GLY A 86 10.41 17.35 -14.33
C GLY A 86 11.64 18.15 -13.88
N SER A 87 12.19 18.94 -14.81
CA SER A 87 13.52 19.56 -14.70
C SER A 87 13.67 20.73 -13.70
N ASN A 88 12.60 21.16 -13.03
CA ASN A 88 12.62 22.35 -12.15
C ASN A 88 12.60 22.03 -10.65
N ASN A 89 12.65 20.76 -10.28
CA ASN A 89 12.01 20.32 -9.06
C ASN A 89 13.00 20.00 -7.94
N LYS A 90 13.63 21.06 -7.39
CA LYS A 90 14.40 21.05 -6.14
C LYS A 90 13.53 21.08 -4.86
N ASP A 91 12.25 20.77 -4.98
CA ASP A 91 11.32 20.81 -3.85
C ASP A 91 11.35 19.47 -3.09
N ASP A 92 11.08 19.51 -1.79
CA ASP A 92 10.91 18.31 -0.98
C ASP A 92 9.63 17.56 -1.42
N TYR A 93 9.75 16.23 -1.54
CA TYR A 93 8.62 15.35 -1.85
C TYR A 93 8.25 14.47 -0.67
N VAL A 94 6.95 14.19 -0.55
CA VAL A 94 6.43 13.20 0.39
C VAL A 94 5.89 12.01 -0.38
N ILE A 95 6.37 10.82 -0.02
CA ILE A 95 5.87 9.56 -0.58
C ILE A 95 4.84 8.98 0.39
N TYR A 96 3.62 8.80 -0.09
CA TYR A 96 2.56 8.12 0.63
C TYR A 96 2.40 6.69 0.13
N ILE A 97 2.36 5.75 1.06
CA ILE A 97 1.97 4.36 0.79
C ILE A 97 0.75 4.06 1.64
N GLY A 98 -0.32 3.59 1.01
CA GLY A 98 -1.57 3.36 1.72
C GLY A 98 -2.44 2.30 1.08
N LEU A 99 -3.33 1.72 1.88
CA LEU A 99 -4.32 0.77 1.38
C LEU A 99 -5.45 1.51 0.66
N GLN A 100 -5.85 1.00 -0.50
CA GLN A 100 -7.02 1.45 -1.25
C GLN A 100 -8.10 0.36 -1.15
N LEU A 101 -8.74 0.30 0.02
CA LEU A 101 -9.72 -0.72 0.36
C LEU A 101 -11.12 -0.34 -0.16
N ASN A 102 -11.88 -1.35 -0.61
CA ASN A 102 -13.30 -1.17 -0.91
C ASN A 102 -14.14 -1.09 0.38
N GLU A 103 -15.43 -0.75 0.27
CA GLU A 103 -16.32 -0.57 1.43
C GLU A 103 -16.39 -1.80 2.34
N LYS A 104 -16.49 -3.02 1.76
CA LYS A 104 -16.51 -4.28 2.53
C LYS A 104 -15.21 -4.44 3.31
N GLN A 105 -14.07 -4.19 2.69
CA GLN A 105 -12.74 -4.28 3.31
C GLN A 105 -12.56 -3.22 4.40
N LEU A 106 -12.95 -1.97 4.14
CA LEU A 106 -12.92 -0.89 5.12
C LEU A 106 -13.78 -1.23 6.34
N LYS A 107 -15.00 -1.73 6.13
CA LYS A 107 -15.89 -2.15 7.22
C LYS A 107 -15.24 -3.26 8.06
N ASN A 108 -14.64 -4.26 7.43
CA ASN A 108 -13.93 -5.33 8.14
C ASN A 108 -12.76 -4.78 8.97
N ASN A 109 -11.89 -3.97 8.36
CA ASN A 109 -10.71 -3.38 9.02
C ASN A 109 -11.08 -2.44 10.18
N ARG A 110 -12.19 -1.70 10.05
CA ARG A 110 -12.66 -0.77 11.10
C ARG A 110 -13.37 -1.49 12.25
N SER A 111 -14.04 -2.60 11.98
CA SER A 111 -14.80 -3.35 12.99
C SER A 111 -13.92 -3.89 14.13
N ASP A 112 -12.61 -4.06 13.88
CA ASP A 112 -11.64 -4.48 14.88
C ASP A 112 -11.33 -3.43 15.95
N LYS A 113 -11.53 -2.14 15.65
CA LYS A 113 -11.31 -1.06 16.62
C LYS A 113 -12.45 -0.90 17.63
N LEU A 114 -13.55 -1.63 17.47
CA LEU A 114 -14.75 -1.51 18.32
C LEU A 114 -14.78 -2.52 19.49
N TRP A 115 -13.82 -3.45 19.58
CA TRP A 115 -13.75 -4.46 20.66
C TRP A 115 -12.68 -4.16 21.73
N LEU A 116 -12.07 -2.97 21.69
CA LEU A 116 -11.04 -2.53 22.63
C LEU A 116 -11.51 -1.41 23.59
N ASN A 117 -12.83 -1.20 23.73
CA ASN A 117 -13.41 -0.31 24.74
C ASN A 117 -14.18 -1.09 25.80
#